data_AF-A0AB37JEG3-F1
#
_entry.id   AF-A0AB37JEG3-F1
#
_cell.length_a   1.000
_cell.length_b   1.000
_cell.length_c   1.000
_cell.angle_alpha   90.00
_cell.angle_beta   90.00
_cell.angle_gamma   90.00
#
_symmetry.space_group_name_H-M   'P 1'
#
loop_
_entity.id
_entity.type
_entity.pdbx_description
1 polymer ?
#
loop_
_entity_poly.entity_id
_entity_poly.type
_entity_poly.pdbx_seq_one_letter_code
_entity_poly.pdbx_strand_id
1 'polypeptide(L)'
;MSGYVLYKCLCCVHQRKLEVRKENYSEVIVCPECNGAFVDVHKINKYIQLSGRTECNGKPLTEEQIDMLQFMINNYYKKNMNICSCDVERVLKMKGKGM
;
A
#
# COMPACT_ATOMS: atom_id res chain seq x y z
N MET A 1 12.47 32.13 7.83
CA MET A 1 13.53 31.49 7.02
C MET A 1 12.92 30.32 6.27
N SER A 2 13.07 30.29 4.94
CA SER A 2 12.80 29.09 4.14
C SER A 2 14.04 28.20 4.11
N GLY A 3 13.81 26.90 3.98
CA GLY A 3 14.84 25.86 3.85
C GLY A 3 14.40 24.82 2.83
N TYR A 4 15.23 23.83 2.57
CA TYR A 4 14.88 22.74 1.66
C TYR A 4 14.83 21.41 2.42
N VAL A 5 13.84 20.60 2.07
CA VAL A 5 13.69 19.23 2.59
C VAL A 5 13.63 18.27 1.41
N LEU A 6 14.35 17.16 1.52
CA LEU A 6 14.29 16.07 0.56
C LEU A 6 13.24 15.06 1.02
N TYR A 7 12.20 14.87 0.21
CA TYR A 7 11.16 13.88 0.48
C TYR A 7 11.38 12.63 -0.37
N LYS A 8 11.05 11.45 0.17
CA LYS A 8 11.03 10.15 -0.52
C LYS A 8 9.69 9.47 -0.33
N CYS A 9 9.10 8.95 -1.41
CA CYS A 9 7.83 8.26 -1.34
C CYS A 9 8.05 6.83 -0.87
N LEU A 10 7.26 6.38 0.10
CA LEU A 10 7.31 5.01 0.60
C LEU A 10 6.62 4.00 -0.34
N CYS A 11 5.76 4.47 -1.26
CA CYS A 11 5.04 3.61 -2.20
C CYS A 11 5.78 3.49 -3.54
N CYS A 12 6.00 4.60 -4.25
CA CYS A 12 6.61 4.58 -5.60
C CYS A 12 8.11 4.91 -5.62
N VAL A 13 8.75 5.03 -4.45
CA VAL A 13 10.19 5.35 -4.26
C VAL A 13 10.71 6.66 -4.89
N HIS A 14 9.84 7.45 -5.52
CA HIS A 14 10.13 8.78 -6.05
C HIS A 14 10.72 9.70 -4.97
N GLN A 15 11.65 10.57 -5.36
CA GLN A 15 12.28 11.56 -4.48
C GLN A 15 12.20 12.96 -5.07
N ARG A 16 11.95 13.97 -4.23
CA ARG A 16 11.91 15.37 -4.65
C ARG A 16 12.37 16.29 -3.53
N LYS A 17 13.19 17.28 -3.88
CA LYS A 17 13.59 18.37 -2.97
C LYS A 17 12.56 19.49 -3.06
N LEU A 18 11.99 19.88 -1.93
CA LEU A 18 10.96 20.92 -1.83
C LEU A 18 11.46 22.07 -0.97
N GLU A 19 11.19 23.30 -1.39
CA GLU A 19 11.36 24.47 -0.53
C GLU A 19 10.22 24.51 0.49
N VAL A 20 10.56 24.63 1.76
CA VAL A 20 9.62 24.65 2.88
C VAL A 20 9.93 25.82 3.80
N ARG A 21 8.89 26.44 4.35
CA ARG A 21 9.03 27.38 5.47
C ARG A 21 8.93 26.59 6.76
N LYS A 22 9.66 27.00 7.81
CA LYS A 22 9.65 26.32 9.12
C LYS A 22 8.24 26.14 9.70
N GLU A 23 7.37 27.12 9.49
CA GLU A 23 5.95 27.11 9.90
C GLU A 23 5.07 26.11 9.14
N ASN A 24 5.44 25.74 7.90
CA ASN A 24 4.69 24.85 7.01
C ASN A 24 5.36 23.49 6.83
N TYR A 25 6.44 23.23 7.59
CA TYR A 25 7.14 21.96 7.53
C TYR A 25 6.26 20.84 8.10
N SER A 26 6.15 19.74 7.35
CA SER A 26 5.57 18.50 7.81
C SER A 26 6.53 17.35 7.53
N GLU A 27 6.71 16.44 8.49
CA GLU A 27 7.56 15.24 8.31
C GLU A 27 7.01 14.33 7.19
N VAL A 28 5.68 14.35 6.98
CA VAL A 28 4.97 13.55 5.96
C VAL A 28 4.01 14.44 5.18
N ILE A 29 4.04 14.33 3.86
CA ILE A 29 3.11 14.94 2.91
C ILE A 29 2.60 13.89 1.91
N VAL A 30 1.73 14.29 1.00
CA VAL A 30 1.21 13.41 -0.07
C VAL A 30 2.17 13.41 -1.26
N CYS A 31 2.47 12.23 -1.80
CA CYS A 31 3.29 12.08 -2.99
C CYS A 31 2.50 12.55 -4.21
N PRO A 32 3.04 13.49 -5.02
CA PRO A 32 2.33 14.00 -6.19
C PRO A 32 2.19 12.97 -7.32
N GLU A 33 2.99 11.90 -7.31
CA GLU A 33 3.02 10.90 -8.39
C GLU A 33 2.04 9.74 -8.16
N CYS A 34 1.80 9.35 -6.90
CA CYS A 34 1.02 8.14 -6.58
C CYS A 34 0.07 8.30 -5.39
N ASN A 35 -0.10 9.52 -4.87
CA ASN A 35 -0.86 9.83 -3.65
C ASN A 35 -0.41 9.05 -2.39
N GLY A 36 0.78 8.45 -2.42
CA GLY A 36 1.35 7.72 -1.29
C GLY A 36 2.00 8.63 -0.25
N ALA A 37 2.43 8.06 0.87
CA ALA A 37 3.17 8.81 1.90
C ALA A 37 4.52 9.29 1.36
N PHE A 38 4.75 10.61 1.42
CA PHE A 38 5.96 11.27 0.97
C PHE A 38 6.68 11.86 2.18
N VAL A 39 7.82 11.29 2.56
CA VAL A 39 8.40 11.44 3.89
C VAL A 39 9.77 12.10 3.81
N ASP A 40 10.06 13.04 4.72
CA ASP A 40 11.40 13.63 4.86
C ASP A 40 12.44 12.52 5.08
N VAL A 41 13.47 12.47 4.23
CA VAL A 41 14.56 11.50 4.33
C VAL A 41 15.27 11.50 5.69
N HIS A 42 15.32 12.64 6.39
CA HIS A 42 15.93 12.73 7.72
C HIS A 42 15.06 12.13 8.83
N LYS A 43 13.76 11.98 8.58
CA LYS A 43 12.79 11.36 9.51
C LYS A 43 12.33 9.99 9.04
N ILE A 44 12.81 9.55 7.87
CA ILE A 44 12.29 8.38 7.17
C ILE A 44 12.39 7.09 7.97
N ASN A 45 13.40 6.94 8.82
CA ASN A 45 13.56 5.77 9.68
C ASN A 45 12.44 5.60 10.72
N LYS A 46 11.64 6.64 11.02
CA LYS A 46 10.43 6.53 11.85
C LYS A 46 9.29 5.80 11.12
N TYR A 47 9.30 5.84 9.79
CA TYR A 47 8.18 5.43 8.93
C TYR A 47 8.51 4.23 8.05
N ILE A 48 9.79 4.09 7.68
CA ILE A 48 10.34 2.84 7.19
C ILE A 48 10.54 1.97 8.42
N GLN A 49 9.57 1.09 8.67
CA GLN A 49 9.88 -0.13 9.41
C GLN A 49 10.95 -0.86 8.59
N LEU A 50 12.22 -0.74 9.03
CA LEU A 50 13.35 -1.51 8.53
C LEU A 50 12.93 -2.97 8.50
N SER A 51 12.54 -3.49 7.33
CA SER A 51 12.18 -4.90 7.16
C SER A 51 11.26 -5.45 8.25
N GLY A 52 10.25 -4.67 8.62
CA GLY A 52 8.96 -5.23 8.92
C GLY A 52 8.22 -5.35 7.57
N ARG A 53 8.65 -6.21 6.64
CA ARG A 53 7.81 -7.40 6.45
C ARG A 53 7.08 -7.62 7.78
N THR A 54 5.77 -7.35 7.85
CA THR A 54 4.97 -8.39 8.51
C THR A 54 5.60 -9.66 7.98
N GLU A 55 6.28 -10.42 8.82
CA GLU A 55 6.77 -11.72 8.42
C GLU A 55 5.52 -12.35 7.84
N CYS A 56 5.42 -12.35 6.51
CA CYS A 56 4.37 -13.08 5.88
C CYS A 56 4.93 -14.48 6.08
N ASN A 57 4.56 -15.06 7.22
CA ASN A 57 4.64 -16.49 7.46
C ASN A 57 3.82 -17.24 6.40
N GLY A 58 3.07 -16.51 5.56
CA GLY A 58 2.64 -16.95 4.25
C GLY A 58 3.81 -17.54 3.47
N LYS A 59 3.69 -18.84 3.21
CA LYS A 59 4.56 -19.56 2.29
C LYS A 59 4.49 -18.88 0.91
N PRO A 60 5.58 -18.91 0.12
CA PRO A 60 5.50 -18.57 -1.30
C PRO A 60 4.32 -19.30 -1.93
N LEU A 61 3.55 -18.59 -2.76
CA LEU A 61 2.45 -19.22 -3.47
C LEU A 61 3.02 -20.26 -4.43
N THR A 62 2.37 -21.41 -4.52
CA THR A 62 2.67 -22.39 -5.56
C THR A 62 2.20 -21.86 -6.91
N GLU A 63 2.72 -22.42 -8.02
CA GLU A 63 2.28 -22.08 -9.37
C GLU A 63 0.76 -22.28 -9.52
N GLU A 64 0.20 -23.37 -8.96
CA GLU A 64 -1.24 -23.62 -8.95
C GLU A 64 -2.05 -22.52 -8.23
N GLN A 65 -1.54 -22.02 -7.10
CA GLN A 65 -2.18 -20.93 -6.36
C GLN A 65 -2.13 -19.61 -7.16
N ILE A 66 -1.03 -19.37 -7.87
CA ILE A 66 -0.87 -18.22 -8.75
C ILE A 66 -1.84 -18.32 -9.92
N ASP A 67 -1.95 -19.49 -10.56
CA ASP A 67 -2.85 -19.73 -11.69
C ASP A 67 -4.33 -19.58 -11.29
N MET A 68 -4.70 -20.07 -10.11
CA MET A 68 -6.05 -19.90 -9.57
C MET A 68 -6.37 -18.41 -9.34
N LEU A 69 -5.44 -17.64 -8.77
CA LEU A 69 -5.62 -16.20 -8.58
C LEU A 69 -5.71 -15.46 -9.91
N GLN A 70 -4.87 -15.80 -10.88
CA GLN A 70 -4.92 -15.21 -12.23
C GLN A 70 -6.25 -15.52 -12.92
N PHE A 71 -6.75 -16.76 -12.82
CA PHE A 71 -8.06 -17.14 -13.34
C PHE A 71 -9.18 -16.31 -12.69
N MET A 72 -9.14 -16.13 -11.37
CA MET A 72 -10.13 -15.33 -10.65
C MET A 72 -10.11 -13.86 -11.06
N ILE A 73 -8.93 -13.27 -11.21
CA ILE A 73 -8.77 -11.88 -11.65
C ILE A 73 -9.33 -11.70 -13.07
N ASN A 74 -9.01 -12.63 -13.97
CA ASN A 74 -9.43 -12.55 -15.36
C ASN A 74 -10.94 -12.79 -15.56
N ASN A 75 -11.56 -13.62 -14.72
CA ASN A 75 -12.98 -13.96 -14.88
C ASN A 75 -13.93 -13.12 -14.03
N TYR A 76 -13.53 -12.69 -12.83
CA TYR A 76 -14.42 -11.99 -11.91
C TYR A 76 -14.13 -10.48 -11.82
N TYR A 77 -12.86 -10.10 -11.68
CA TYR A 77 -12.51 -8.67 -11.53
C TYR A 77 -12.57 -7.91 -12.86
N LYS A 78 -12.06 -8.48 -13.96
CA LYS A 78 -12.06 -7.81 -15.27
C LYS A 78 -13.42 -7.77 -15.98
N LYS A 79 -14.43 -8.49 -15.48
CA LYS A 79 -15.78 -8.53 -16.08
C LYS A 79 -16.76 -7.52 -15.46
N ASN A 80 -16.27 -6.50 -14.75
CA ASN A 80 -17.10 -5.45 -14.15
C ASN A 80 -18.24 -6.03 -13.27
N MET A 81 -17.88 -6.99 -12.43
CA MET A 81 -18.83 -7.61 -11.51
C MET A 81 -19.15 -6.61 -10.39
N ASN A 82 -20.45 -6.32 -10.17
CA ASN A 82 -20.96 -5.48 -9.08
C ASN A 82 -20.84 -6.19 -7.71
N ILE A 83 -19.67 -6.78 -7.41
CA ILE A 83 -19.41 -7.49 -6.17
C ILE A 83 -18.51 -6.61 -5.33
N CYS A 84 -19.03 -6.14 -4.20
CA CYS A 84 -18.27 -5.36 -3.24
C CYS A 84 -17.47 -6.31 -2.32
N SER A 85 -16.34 -5.84 -1.78
CA SER A 85 -15.58 -6.57 -0.76
C SER A 85 -16.47 -6.98 0.44
N CYS A 86 -17.49 -6.18 0.76
CA CYS A 86 -18.45 -6.49 1.83
C CYS A 86 -19.34 -7.71 1.53
N ASP A 87 -19.60 -8.02 0.26
CA ASP A 87 -20.36 -9.22 -0.13
C ASP A 87 -19.51 -10.49 0.04
N VAL A 88 -18.21 -10.39 -0.26
CA VAL A 88 -17.25 -11.48 -0.02
C VAL A 88 -17.13 -11.79 1.47
N GLU A 89 -16.99 -10.75 2.30
CA GLU A 89 -16.95 -10.91 3.76
C GLU A 89 -18.21 -11.58 4.33
N ARG A 90 -19.39 -11.23 3.79
CA ARG A 90 -20.66 -11.82 4.22
C ARG A 90 -20.67 -13.33 3.98
N VAL A 91 -20.26 -13.77 2.79
CA VAL A 91 -20.21 -15.19 2.44
C VAL A 91 -19.20 -15.96 3.28
N LEU A 92 -18.02 -15.39 3.52
CA LEU A 92 -16.99 -16.03 4.35
C LEU A 92 -17.45 -16.22 5.80
N LYS A 93 -18.17 -15.23 6.36
CA LYS A 93 -18.80 -15.33 7.68
C LYS A 93 -19.90 -16.40 7.73
N MET A 94 -20.56 -16.69 6.61
CA MET A 94 -21.55 -17.76 6.50
C MET A 94 -20.88 -19.14 6.41
N LYS A 95 -19.76 -19.29 5.67
CA LYS A 95 -19.04 -20.57 5.57
C LYS A 95 -18.40 -21.05 6.88
N GLY A 96 -18.06 -20.13 7.79
CA GLY A 96 -17.56 -20.48 9.13
C GLY A 96 -18.62 -21.01 10.09
N LYS A 97 -19.91 -20.89 9.73
CA LYS A 97 -21.03 -21.48 10.46
C LYS A 97 -21.50 -22.67 9.64
N GLY A 98 -20.87 -23.83 9.86
CA GLY A 98 -21.12 -25.05 9.10
C GLY A 98 -22.61 -25.27 8.83
N MET A 99 -22.93 -25.38 7.54
CA MET A 99 -24.18 -25.94 7.04
C MET A 99 -23.84 -27.28 6.42
#